data_AF-A0A7K2QHW1-F1
#
_entry.id   AF-A0A7K2QHW1-F1
#
_cell.length_a   1.000
_cell.length_b   1.000
_cell.length_c   1.000
_cell.angle_alpha   90.00
_cell.angle_beta   90.00
_cell.angle_gamma   90.00
#
_symmetry.space_group_name_H-M   'P 1'
#
loop_
_entity.id
_entity.type
_entity.pdbx_description
1 polymer ?
#
loop_
_entity_poly.entity_id
_entity_poly.type
_entity_poly.pdbx_seq_one_letter_code
_entity_poly.pdbx_strand_id
1 'polypeptide(L)' 'MTTYRFWCGECGFKTPWGTESEAERGHMDHYDTRHPGLRLGGQVETGAAVPAGEGTSCVVCATMAVLGLLLLVIVSACAR' A
#
# COMPACT_ATOMS: atom_id res chain seq x y z
N MET A 1 -0.82 18.47 -13.20
CA MET A 1 -0.48 18.82 -11.80
C MET A 1 0.05 17.57 -11.13
N THR A 2 1.15 17.69 -10.39
CA THR A 2 1.70 16.59 -9.58
C THR A 2 0.90 16.47 -8.30
N THR A 3 0.65 15.24 -7.86
CA THR A 3 -0.03 14.91 -6.60
C THR A 3 0.95 14.20 -5.67
N TYR A 4 0.78 14.40 -4.38
CA TYR A 4 1.67 13.90 -3.34
C TYR A 4 0.89 13.00 -2.39
N ARG A 5 1.57 11.97 -1.89
CA ARG A 5 1.07 11.07 -0.84
C ARG A 5 2.21 10.68 0.08
N PHE A 6 2.00 10.80 1.38
CA PHE A 6 2.99 10.42 2.39
C PHE A 6 2.63 9.04 2.98
N TRP A 7 3.66 8.25 3.27
CA TRP A 7 3.58 6.94 3.91
C TRP A 7 4.22 6.97 5.28
N CYS A 8 3.50 6.51 6.30
CA CYS A 8 4.05 6.24 7.62
C CYS A 8 4.83 4.92 7.61
N GLY A 9 6.12 4.98 7.96
CA GLY A 9 6.99 3.80 8.05
C GLY A 9 6.68 2.88 9.23
N GLU A 10 6.01 3.40 10.26
CA GLU A 10 5.77 2.67 11.51
C GLU A 10 4.53 1.78 11.46
N CYS A 11 3.48 2.22 10.78
CA CYS A 11 2.19 1.53 10.78
C CYS A 11 1.55 1.36 9.39
N GLY A 12 2.22 1.80 8.32
CA GLY A 12 1.71 1.66 6.94
C GLY A 12 0.54 2.59 6.60
N PHE A 13 0.22 3.57 7.45
CA PHE A 13 -0.75 4.62 7.14
C PHE A 13 -0.31 5.42 5.91
N LYS A 14 -1.28 5.84 5.09
CA LYS A 14 -1.04 6.65 3.90
C LYS A 14 -2.00 7.81 3.87
N THR A 15 -1.49 8.99 3.54
CA THR A 15 -2.35 10.16 3.35
C THR A 15 -3.15 10.02 2.04
N PRO A 16 -4.28 10.72 1.91
CA PRO A 16 -4.92 10.90 0.62
C PRO A 16 -3.95 11.55 -0.38
N TRP A 17 -4.15 11.30 -1.68
CA TRP A 17 -3.48 12.05 -2.73
C TRP A 17 -3.97 13.50 -2.69
N GLY A 18 -3.05 14.46 -2.69
CA GLY A 18 -3.39 15.88 -2.68
C GLY A 18 -2.22 16.75 -3.10
N THR A 19 -2.30 18.02 -2.74
CA THR A 19 -1.12 18.89 -2.80
C THR A 19 -0.09 18.45 -1.77
N GLU A 20 1.18 18.82 -1.99
CA GLU A 20 2.26 18.54 -1.05
C GLU A 20 1.92 19.01 0.37
N SER A 21 1.43 20.24 0.51
CA SER A 21 1.09 20.85 1.80
C SER A 21 -0.13 20.21 2.50
N GLU A 22 -1.07 19.62 1.75
CA GLU A 22 -2.18 18.87 2.35
C GLU A 22 -1.71 17.50 2.84
N ALA A 23 -0.90 16.82 2.04
CA ALA A 23 -0.37 15.51 2.37
C ALA A 23 0.61 15.58 3.56
N GLU A 24 1.47 16.61 3.61
CA GLU A 24 2.37 16.85 4.74
C GLU A 24 1.61 17.12 6.05
N ARG A 25 0.59 18.00 6.02
CA ARG A 25 -0.24 18.27 7.20
C ARG A 25 -0.95 17.02 7.72
N GLY A 26 -1.50 16.20 6.81
CA GLY A 26 -2.13 14.95 7.20
C GLY A 26 -1.14 13.94 7.80
N HIS A 27 0.11 13.94 7.34
CA HIS A 27 1.16 13.07 7.88
C HIS A 27 1.62 13.52 9.28
N MET A 28 1.74 14.84 9.51
CA MET A 28 2.05 15.38 10.84
C MET A 28 0.94 15.10 11.85
N ASP A 29 -0.32 15.38 11.50
CA ASP A 29 -1.47 15.11 12.36
C ASP A 29 -1.58 13.62 12.72
N HIS A 30 -1.31 12.75 11.75
CA HIS A 30 -1.19 11.32 12.01
C HIS A 30 -0.07 11.01 13.01
N TYR A 31 1.11 11.63 12.88
CA TYR A 31 2.23 11.39 13.79
C TYR A 31 1.94 11.89 15.21
N ASP A 32 1.35 13.07 15.36
CA ASP A 32 0.98 13.63 16.66
C ASP A 32 -0.07 12.76 17.39
N THR A 33 -0.99 12.16 16.64
CA THR A 33 -2.08 11.36 17.21
C THR A 33 -1.70 9.90 17.45
N ARG A 34 -0.94 9.28 16.55
CA ARG A 34 -0.62 7.83 16.58
C ARG A 34 0.79 7.52 17.05
N HIS A 35 1.73 8.46 16.93
CA HIS A 35 3.15 8.28 17.21
C HIS A 35 3.74 9.44 18.04
N PRO A 36 3.14 9.77 19.21
CA PRO A 36 3.58 10.92 19.99
C PRO A 36 5.03 10.77 20.44
N GLY A 37 5.86 11.77 20.13
CA GLY A 37 7.27 11.82 20.51
C GLY A 37 8.21 11.02 19.62
N LEU A 38 7.71 10.31 18.59
CA LEU A 38 8.57 9.75 17.55
C LEU A 38 8.93 10.83 16.53
N ARG A 39 10.10 10.69 15.91
CA ARG A 39 10.53 11.57 14.81
C ARG A 39 9.72 11.23 13.56
N LEU A 40 9.24 12.26 12.87
CA LEU A 40 8.64 12.13 11.54
C LEU A 40 9.55 11.31 10.62
N GLY A 41 9.07 10.13 10.25
CA GLY A 41 9.70 9.22 9.30
C GLY A 41 8.70 8.80 8.23
N GLY A 42 9.18 8.04 7.24
CA GLY A 42 8.34 7.56 6.14
C GLY A 42 8.89 7.85 4.75
N GLN A 43 8.02 7.74 3.76
CA GLN A 43 8.35 7.99 2.35
C GLN A 43 7.32 8.91 1.69
N VAL A 44 7.77 9.69 0.71
CA VAL A 44 6.92 10.51 -0.16
C VAL A 44 6.78 9.83 -1.50
N GLU A 45 5.54 9.68 -1.94
CA GLU A 45 5.20 9.27 -3.29
C GLU A 45 4.70 10.49 -4.08
N THR A 46 5.25 10.67 -5.28
CA THR A 46 4.79 11.67 -6.25
C THR A 46 4.06 10.96 -7.38
N GLY A 47 2.77 11.26 -7.56
CA GLY A 47 1.96 10.76 -8.66
C GLY A 47 1.70 11.86 -9.68
N ALA A 48 1.78 11.54 -10.97
CA ALA A 48 1.04 12.33 -11.96
C ALA A 48 -0.46 12.20 -11.63
N ALA A 49 -1.26 13.26 -11.79
CA ALA A 49 -2.71 13.15 -11.63
C ALA A 49 -3.27 12.18 -12.68
N VAL A 50 -3.31 10.89 -12.35
CA VAL A 50 -4.03 9.85 -13.08
C VAL A 50 -5.37 9.64 -12.38
N PRO A 51 -6.48 9.52 -13.13
CA PRO A 51 -7.80 9.35 -12.56
C PRO A 51 -7.83 8.17 -11.59
N ALA A 52 -8.43 8.40 -10.41
CA ALA A 52 -8.54 7.43 -9.34
C ALA A 52 -9.21 6.14 -9.84
N GLY A 53 -8.44 5.08 -10.06
CA GLY A 53 -9.02 3.87 -10.63
C GLY A 53 -8.08 2.73 -10.90
N GLU A 54 -6.97 2.56 -10.19
CA GLU A 54 -6.16 1.34 -10.29
C GLU A 54 -5.55 1.03 -8.92
N GLY A 55 -6.44 0.67 -7.99
CA GLY A 55 -6.03 -0.18 -6.89
C GLY A 55 -5.58 -1.50 -7.50
N THR A 56 -4.26 -1.73 -7.53
CA THR A 56 -3.66 -3.03 -7.82
C THR A 56 -4.07 -4.01 -6.72
N SER A 57 -5.34 -4.44 -6.75
CA SER A 57 -5.78 -5.62 -6.03
C SER A 57 -4.91 -6.76 -6.53
N CYS A 58 -4.30 -7.48 -5.60
CA CYS A 58 -3.27 -8.46 -5.83
C CYS A 58 -3.77 -9.69 -6.64
N VAL A 59 -4.08 -9.51 -7.93
CA VAL A 59 -4.42 -10.59 -8.87
C VAL A 59 -3.28 -11.62 -8.88
N VAL A 60 -2.04 -11.16 -8.73
CA VAL A 60 -0.84 -12.01 -8.63
C VAL A 60 -0.87 -12.94 -7.40
N CYS A 61 -1.42 -12.51 -6.27
CA CYS A 61 -1.52 -13.36 -5.08
C CYS A 61 -2.63 -14.42 -5.24
N ALA A 62 -3.76 -14.04 -5.84
CA ALA A 62 -4.86 -14.97 -6.07
C ALA A 62 -4.50 -16.05 -7.10
N THR A 63 -3.77 -15.70 -8.17
CA THR A 63 -3.33 -16.68 -9.19
C THR A 63 -2.32 -17.68 -8.63
N MET A 64 -1.37 -17.23 -7.79
CA MET A 64 -0.38 -18.12 -7.17
C MET A 64 -1.01 -19.12 -6.20
N ALA A 65 -2.03 -18.70 -5.43
CA ALA A 65 -2.74 -19.59 -4.52
C ALA A 65 -3.52 -20.69 -5.26
N VAL A 66 -4.20 -20.33 -6.35
CA VAL A 66 -4.94 -21.30 -7.19
C VAL A 66 -3.99 -22.29 -7.86
N LEU A 67 -2.86 -21.81 -8.40
CA LEU A 67 -1.85 -22.66 -9.02
C LEU A 67 -1.24 -23.65 -8.02
N GLY A 68 -0.91 -23.19 -6.81
CA GLY A 68 -0.40 -24.06 -5.75
C GLY A 68 -1.38 -25.15 -5.34
N LEU A 69 -2.67 -24.82 -5.23
CA LEU A 69 -3.72 -25.79 -4.90
C LEU A 69 -3.89 -26.84 -6.00
N LEU A 70 -3.86 -26.42 -7.28
CA LEU A 70 -3.99 -27.32 -8.42
C LEU A 70 -2.83 -28.33 -8.47
N LEU A 71 -1.60 -27.87 -8.24
CA LEU A 71 -0.41 -28.74 -8.22
C LEU A 71 -0.49 -29.77 -7.07
N LEU A 72 -0.97 -29.40 -5.89
CA LEU A 72 -1.17 -30.33 -4.78
C LEU A 72 -2.20 -31.42 -5.09
N VAL A 73 -3.29 -31.07 -5.78
CA VAL A 73 -4.29 -32.05 -6.22
C VAL A 73 -3.69 -33.01 -7.24
N ILE A 74 -2.92 -32.51 -8.20
CA ILE A 74 -2.27 -33.36 -9.21
C ILE A 74 -1.26 -34.30 -8.56
N VAL A 75 -0.38 -33.79 -7.68
CA VAL A 75 0.60 -34.62 -6.98
C VAL A 75 -0.07 -35.68 -6.12
N SER A 76 -1.13 -35.34 -5.38
CA SER A 76 -1.87 -36.31 -4.55
C SER A 76 -2.66 -37.34 -5.37
N ALA A 77 -3.08 -36.99 -6.58
CA ALA A 77 -3.70 -37.93 -7.52
C ALA A 77 -2.67 -38.83 -8.22
N CYS A 78 -1.47 -38.33 -8.52
CA CYS A 78 -0.38 -39.07 -9.15
C CYS A 78 0.48 -39.88 -8.17
N ALA A 79 0.42 -39.57 -6.87
CA ALA A 79 1.10 -40.30 -5.80
C ALA A 79 0.24 -41.42 -5.18
N ARG A 80 -0.93 -41.70 -5.76
CA ARG A 80 -1.71 -42.92 -5.51
C ARG A 80 -1.33 -43.99 -6.51
#